data_AF-A0AA41MP07-F1
#
_entry.id   AF-A0AA41MP07-F1
#
_cell.length_a   1.000
_cell.length_b   1.000
_cell.length_c   1.000
_cell.angle_alpha   90.00
_cell.angle_beta   90.00
_cell.angle_gamma   90.00
#
_symmetry.space_group_name_H-M   'P 1'
#
loop_
_entity.id
_entity.type
_entity.pdbx_description
1 polymer ?
#
loop_
_entity_poly.entity_id
_entity_poly.type
_entity_poly.pdbx_seq_one_letter_code
_entity_poly.pdbx_strand_id
1 'polypeptide(L)'
;MDMVSNRHPWFGMEREYTLMGTDGHPFGWPSNGFSGPQGPYYCGVGADKAYDKDIVEAHYQACLYAGVKITGTNAEVMPAQWGFQKGPCEGIHMGDHLRVACFILHHVCEDFRVIATFDPKSIPGNWNGSGHHTNFSTKALKEKNGLKYTEEAIEKLSKRHQYHIQAYDI
;
A
#
# COMPACT_ATOMS: atom_id res chain seq x y z
N MET A 1 5.21 -4.48 -21.80
CA MET A 1 4.37 -3.25 -21.86
C MET A 1 4.36 -2.61 -23.25
N ASP A 2 5.00 -3.25 -24.24
CA ASP A 2 5.41 -2.57 -25.46
C ASP A 2 4.25 -2.26 -26.41
N MET A 3 3.20 -3.09 -26.40
CA MET A 3 1.99 -2.92 -27.21
C MET A 3 1.22 -1.62 -26.91
N VAL A 4 1.44 -1.00 -25.75
CA VAL A 4 0.74 0.21 -25.30
C VAL A 4 1.69 1.32 -24.85
N SER A 5 2.98 1.21 -25.18
CA SER A 5 4.02 2.17 -24.76
C SER A 5 3.74 3.59 -25.22
N ASN A 6 3.21 3.76 -26.43
CA ASN A 6 2.80 5.05 -27.00
C ASN A 6 1.68 5.76 -26.22
N ARG A 7 1.00 5.07 -25.30
CA ARG A 7 -0.02 5.64 -24.42
C ARG A 7 0.55 6.20 -23.12
N HIS A 8 1.85 5.99 -22.84
CA HIS A 8 2.51 6.42 -21.60
C HIS A 8 1.71 6.09 -20.33
N PRO A 9 1.47 4.79 -20.06
CA PRO A 9 0.68 4.36 -18.92
C PRO A 9 1.43 4.57 -17.61
N TRP A 10 0.89 5.43 -16.74
CA TRP A 10 1.43 5.70 -15.41
C TRP A 10 0.59 4.99 -14.35
N PHE A 11 1.29 4.48 -13.34
CA PHE A 11 0.72 3.82 -12.19
C PHE A 11 1.20 4.47 -10.89
N GLY A 12 0.30 4.57 -9.91
CA GLY A 12 0.61 4.90 -8.52
C GLY A 12 0.05 3.81 -7.61
N MET A 13 0.94 3.10 -6.93
CA MET A 13 0.66 2.02 -5.97
C MET A 13 0.46 2.51 -4.54
N GLU A 14 -0.62 2.20 -3.84
CA GLU A 14 -0.71 2.41 -2.38
C GLU A 14 -0.71 1.04 -1.71
N ARG A 15 0.35 0.69 -0.98
CA ARG A 15 0.49 -0.62 -0.33
C ARG A 15 0.21 -0.45 1.15
N GLU A 16 -0.86 -1.08 1.60
CA GLU A 16 -1.16 -1.21 3.02
C GLU A 16 -0.57 -2.53 3.56
N TYR A 17 -0.22 -2.52 4.84
CA TYR A 17 0.32 -3.67 5.54
C TYR A 17 0.07 -3.53 7.04
N THR A 18 0.06 -4.67 7.74
CA THR A 18 -0.02 -4.71 9.20
C THR A 18 1.30 -5.19 9.76
N LEU A 19 1.80 -4.52 10.80
CA LEU A 19 2.93 -4.97 11.60
C LEU A 19 2.46 -5.96 12.67
N MET A 20 3.10 -7.11 12.74
CA MET A 20 2.79 -8.22 13.62
C MET A 20 4.01 -8.56 14.48
N GLY A 21 3.80 -8.86 15.76
CA GLY A 21 4.79 -9.51 16.58
C GLY A 21 5.09 -10.94 16.10
N THR A 22 6.19 -11.50 16.57
CA THR A 22 6.56 -12.90 16.28
C THR A 22 5.61 -13.92 16.91
N ASP A 23 4.75 -13.48 17.82
CA ASP A 23 3.66 -14.26 18.42
C ASP A 23 2.41 -14.34 17.52
N GLY A 24 2.41 -13.64 16.38
CA GLY A 24 1.29 -13.60 15.45
C GLY A 24 0.19 -12.61 15.83
N HIS A 25 0.38 -11.78 16.86
CA HIS A 25 -0.52 -10.68 17.21
C HIS A 25 -0.06 -9.36 16.58
N PRO A 26 -0.98 -8.42 16.26
CA PRO A 26 -0.57 -7.11 15.77
C PRO A 26 0.33 -6.40 16.78
N PHE A 27 1.38 -5.76 16.28
CA PHE A 27 2.39 -5.17 17.13
C PHE A 27 1.80 -4.09 18.04
N GLY A 28 2.22 -4.05 19.31
CA GLY A 28 1.75 -3.06 20.29
C GLY A 28 0.33 -3.32 20.83
N TRP A 29 -0.36 -4.36 20.37
CA TRP A 29 -1.63 -4.76 20.96
C TRP A 29 -1.43 -5.50 22.30
N PRO A 30 -2.44 -5.49 23.20
CA PRO A 30 -2.39 -6.28 24.41
C PRO A 30 -2.28 -7.78 24.09
N SER A 31 -1.38 -8.52 24.75
CA SER A 31 -1.02 -9.91 24.42
C SER A 31 -2.15 -10.94 24.43
N ASN A 32 -3.34 -10.60 24.94
CA ASN A 32 -4.55 -11.43 24.92
C ASN A 32 -5.81 -10.58 24.74
N GLY A 33 -5.70 -9.48 23.99
CA GLY A 33 -6.79 -8.52 23.88
C GLY A 33 -6.75 -7.69 22.62
N PHE A 34 -7.63 -6.72 22.59
CA PHE A 34 -7.76 -5.76 21.50
C PHE A 34 -7.25 -4.40 21.98
N SER A 35 -6.73 -3.60 21.06
CA SER A 35 -6.58 -2.17 21.29
C SER A 35 -7.96 -1.50 21.46
N GLY A 36 -7.97 -0.21 21.79
CA GLY A 36 -9.20 0.59 21.73
C GLY A 36 -9.82 0.60 20.32
N PRO A 37 -11.11 0.96 20.19
CA PRO A 37 -11.80 0.99 18.90
C PRO A 37 -11.09 1.91 17.90
N GLN A 38 -11.24 1.60 16.61
CA GLN A 38 -10.69 2.41 15.51
C GLN A 38 -11.22 3.85 15.56
N GLY A 39 -10.38 4.80 15.16
CA GLY A 39 -10.70 6.23 15.20
C GLY A 39 -9.45 7.12 15.36
N PRO A 40 -8.67 6.97 16.44
CA PRO A 40 -7.54 7.86 16.71
C PRO A 40 -6.24 7.50 15.96
N TYR A 41 -6.20 6.35 15.27
CA TYR A 41 -4.97 5.77 14.73
C TYR A 41 -4.58 6.33 13.35
N TYR A 42 -5.56 6.59 12.46
CA TYR A 42 -5.30 7.11 11.12
C TYR A 42 -4.59 8.46 11.20
N CYS A 43 -3.39 8.55 10.60
CA CYS A 43 -2.50 9.71 10.71
C CYS A 43 -2.25 10.19 12.16
N GLY A 44 -2.41 9.29 13.15
CA GLY A 44 -2.27 9.59 14.56
C GLY A 44 -0.82 9.85 14.97
N VAL A 45 -0.64 10.56 16.08
CA VAL A 45 0.66 10.81 16.71
C VAL A 45 0.57 10.60 18.22
N GLY A 46 1.63 10.00 18.78
CA GLY A 46 1.71 9.63 20.19
C GLY A 46 1.87 8.12 20.37
N ALA A 47 2.51 7.74 21.47
CA ALA A 47 2.78 6.33 21.79
C ALA A 47 1.50 5.49 21.99
N ASP A 48 0.36 6.14 22.21
CA ASP A 48 -0.97 5.54 22.35
C ASP A 48 -1.73 5.40 21.02
N LYS A 49 -1.15 5.86 19.89
CA LYS A 49 -1.82 5.90 18.58
C LYS A 49 -0.97 5.33 17.45
N ALA A 50 0.29 5.75 17.36
CA ALA A 50 1.20 5.39 16.27
C ALA A 50 2.20 4.31 16.73
N TYR A 51 1.87 3.05 16.46
CA TYR A 51 2.70 1.91 16.85
C TYR A 51 3.77 1.65 15.78
N ASP A 52 5.04 1.59 16.20
CA ASP A 52 6.21 1.28 15.38
C ASP A 52 6.46 2.21 14.18
N LYS A 53 6.35 3.51 14.45
CA LYS A 53 6.76 4.54 13.48
C LYS A 53 8.23 4.41 13.04
N ASP A 54 9.11 3.87 13.90
CA ASP A 54 10.54 3.71 13.60
C ASP A 54 10.78 2.82 12.35
N ILE A 55 10.01 1.74 12.18
CA ILE A 55 10.08 0.86 11.00
C ILE A 55 9.69 1.63 9.74
N VAL A 56 8.63 2.43 9.82
CA VAL A 56 8.08 3.19 8.68
C VAL A 56 9.08 4.27 8.23
N GLU A 57 9.66 5.00 9.16
CA GLU A 57 10.67 6.02 8.87
C GLU A 57 11.94 5.39 8.28
N ALA A 58 12.43 4.28 8.85
CA ALA A 58 13.58 3.56 8.33
C ALA A 58 13.33 3.03 6.91
N HIS A 59 12.15 2.43 6.67
CA HIS A 59 11.73 1.97 5.34
C HIS A 59 11.66 3.10 4.33
N TYR A 60 11.09 4.25 4.71
CA TYR A 60 10.99 5.42 3.84
C TYR A 60 12.37 5.90 3.40
N GLN A 61 13.29 6.09 4.35
CA GLN A 61 14.64 6.55 4.08
C GLN A 61 15.43 5.54 3.24
N ALA A 62 15.29 4.23 3.53
CA ALA A 62 15.93 3.18 2.75
C ALA A 62 15.41 3.14 1.30
N CYS A 63 14.10 3.31 1.10
CA CYS A 63 13.52 3.40 -0.24
C CYS A 63 14.03 4.62 -1.01
N LEU A 64 14.07 5.80 -0.39
CA LEU A 64 14.65 7.00 -0.99
C LEU A 64 16.11 6.78 -1.40
N TYR A 65 16.92 6.23 -0.49
CA TYR A 65 18.34 5.97 -0.73
C TYR A 65 18.56 4.97 -1.87
N ALA A 66 17.75 3.91 -1.94
CA ALA A 66 17.81 2.91 -3.01
C ALA A 66 17.30 3.42 -4.37
N GLY A 67 16.77 4.65 -4.44
CA GLY A 67 16.16 5.20 -5.66
C GLY A 67 14.79 4.61 -5.98
N VAL A 68 14.12 3.99 -4.99
CA VAL A 68 12.72 3.61 -5.14
C VAL A 68 11.88 4.89 -5.25
N LYS A 69 10.95 4.94 -6.20
CA LYS A 69 10.05 6.09 -6.38
C LYS A 69 8.92 6.13 -5.33
N ILE A 70 9.29 6.07 -4.05
CA ILE A 70 8.38 6.26 -2.92
C ILE A 70 7.93 7.73 -2.88
N THR A 71 6.67 7.97 -2.59
CA THR A 71 6.05 9.31 -2.61
C THR A 71 5.40 9.72 -1.31
N GLY A 72 5.12 8.77 -0.42
CA GLY A 72 4.38 9.05 0.81
C GLY A 72 4.26 7.82 1.70
N THR A 73 3.91 8.09 2.95
CA THR A 73 3.54 7.11 3.97
C THR A 73 2.52 7.72 4.92
N ASN A 74 1.68 6.89 5.51
CA ASN A 74 0.76 7.28 6.56
C ASN A 74 0.46 6.11 7.50
N ALA A 75 0.09 6.42 8.74
CA ALA A 75 -0.57 5.46 9.62
C ALA A 75 -1.98 5.22 9.10
N GLU A 76 -2.41 3.96 9.06
CA GLU A 76 -3.74 3.57 8.61
C GLU A 76 -4.75 3.47 9.76
N VAL A 77 -5.99 3.14 9.42
CA VAL A 77 -7.12 3.13 10.35
C VAL A 77 -6.96 2.10 11.49
N MET A 78 -6.41 0.92 11.19
CA MET A 78 -6.19 -0.10 12.21
C MET A 78 -4.86 0.18 12.96
N PRO A 79 -4.81 0.05 14.28
CA PRO A 79 -3.54 0.21 15.01
C PRO A 79 -2.54 -0.85 14.59
N ALA A 80 -1.28 -0.43 14.40
CA ALA A 80 -0.19 -1.19 13.77
C ALA A 80 -0.32 -1.39 12.24
N GLN A 81 -1.34 -0.80 11.61
CA GLN A 81 -1.47 -0.77 10.15
C GLN A 81 -0.85 0.51 9.58
N TRP A 82 -0.17 0.36 8.45
CA TRP A 82 0.52 1.44 7.77
C TRP A 82 0.35 1.33 6.26
N GLY A 83 0.46 2.47 5.58
CA GLY A 83 0.45 2.58 4.13
C GLY A 83 1.71 3.26 3.61
N PHE A 84 2.22 2.80 2.47
CA PHE A 84 3.23 3.54 1.69
C PHE A 84 2.81 3.66 0.23
N GLN A 85 3.12 4.80 -0.38
CA GLN A 85 2.79 5.08 -1.77
C GLN A 85 4.06 5.12 -2.63
N LYS A 86 3.98 4.56 -3.84
CA LYS A 86 4.99 4.76 -4.89
C LYS A 86 4.37 5.26 -6.19
N GLY A 87 5.17 5.97 -6.98
CA GLY A 87 4.80 6.41 -8.32
C GLY A 87 4.95 7.93 -8.52
N PRO A 88 4.32 8.51 -9.56
CA PRO A 88 3.85 7.78 -10.73
C PRO A 88 5.03 7.09 -11.44
N CYS A 89 4.93 5.79 -11.73
CA CYS A 89 5.90 5.10 -12.59
C CYS A 89 5.25 4.65 -13.89
N GLU A 90 6.01 4.73 -14.97
CA GLU A 90 5.54 4.33 -16.29
C GLU A 90 5.74 2.83 -16.52
N GLY A 91 4.66 2.15 -16.95
CA GLY A 91 4.72 0.78 -17.43
C GLY A 91 5.32 -0.22 -16.43
N ILE A 92 6.33 -0.95 -16.88
CA ILE A 92 6.90 -2.10 -16.16
C ILE A 92 7.60 -1.69 -14.86
N HIS A 93 8.17 -0.49 -14.82
CA HIS A 93 8.87 0.03 -13.65
C HIS A 93 7.99 0.07 -12.41
N MET A 94 6.66 0.11 -12.57
CA MET A 94 5.79 0.03 -11.41
C MET A 94 5.89 -1.29 -10.65
N GLY A 95 5.98 -2.41 -11.34
CA GLY A 95 6.19 -3.72 -10.70
C GLY A 95 7.56 -3.80 -10.04
N ASP A 96 8.59 -3.29 -10.72
CA ASP A 96 9.98 -3.32 -10.24
C ASP A 96 10.12 -2.54 -8.92
N HIS A 97 9.67 -1.28 -8.90
CA HIS A 97 9.68 -0.45 -7.70
C HIS A 97 8.83 -1.03 -6.57
N LEU A 98 7.69 -1.68 -6.87
CA LEU A 98 6.88 -2.33 -5.83
C LEU A 98 7.66 -3.44 -5.13
N ARG A 99 8.22 -4.35 -5.93
CA ARG A 99 8.88 -5.55 -5.40
C ARG A 99 10.08 -5.18 -4.54
N VAL A 100 10.88 -4.23 -5.00
CA VAL A 100 12.04 -3.73 -4.24
C VAL A 100 11.56 -3.03 -2.96
N ALA A 101 10.52 -2.20 -3.01
CA ALA A 101 9.98 -1.55 -1.80
C ALA A 101 9.49 -2.57 -0.76
N CYS A 102 8.78 -3.62 -1.19
CA CYS A 102 8.33 -4.69 -0.30
C CYS A 102 9.51 -5.51 0.27
N PHE A 103 10.54 -5.77 -0.54
CA PHE A 103 11.75 -6.45 -0.06
C PHE A 103 12.45 -5.63 1.02
N ILE A 104 12.64 -4.32 0.78
CA ILE A 104 13.24 -3.41 1.77
C ILE A 104 12.39 -3.38 3.05
N LEU A 105 11.05 -3.36 2.93
CA LEU A 105 10.16 -3.40 4.11
C LEU A 105 10.41 -4.65 4.96
N HIS A 106 10.40 -5.83 4.35
CA HIS A 106 10.65 -7.07 5.09
C HIS A 106 12.05 -7.10 5.71
N HIS A 107 13.06 -6.59 5.01
CA HIS A 107 14.42 -6.54 5.54
C HIS A 107 14.56 -5.58 6.74
N VAL A 108 13.93 -4.40 6.67
CA VAL A 108 13.85 -3.49 7.81
C VAL A 108 13.11 -4.16 8.97
N CYS A 109 11.94 -4.76 8.71
CA CYS A 109 11.20 -5.47 9.76
C CYS A 109 12.01 -6.60 10.43
N GLU A 110 12.88 -7.30 9.69
CA GLU A 110 13.79 -8.31 10.23
C GLU A 110 14.74 -7.74 11.30
N ASP A 111 15.34 -6.57 11.03
CA ASP A 111 16.24 -5.88 11.98
C ASP A 111 15.51 -5.50 13.28
N PHE A 112 14.23 -5.11 13.17
CA PHE A 112 13.37 -4.77 14.30
C PHE A 112 12.66 -5.96 14.94
N ARG A 113 12.83 -7.19 14.41
CA ARG A 113 12.15 -8.41 14.87
C ARG A 113 10.62 -8.33 14.84
N VAL A 114 10.08 -7.71 13.80
CA VAL A 114 8.65 -7.57 13.52
C VAL A 114 8.35 -8.23 12.18
N ILE A 115 7.10 -8.64 11.97
CA ILE A 115 6.64 -9.23 10.72
C ILE A 115 5.69 -8.24 10.04
N ALA A 116 5.97 -7.85 8.79
CA ALA A 116 4.99 -7.17 7.96
C ALA A 116 4.13 -8.22 7.22
N THR A 117 2.81 -8.13 7.34
CA THR A 117 1.87 -8.95 6.54
C THR A 117 1.12 -8.09 5.53
N PHE A 118 0.96 -8.64 4.32
CA PHE A 118 0.11 -8.08 3.27
C PHE A 118 -1.24 -8.81 3.17
N ASP A 119 -1.59 -9.62 4.16
CA ASP A 119 -2.89 -10.28 4.23
C ASP A 119 -4.01 -9.23 4.20
N PRO A 120 -5.01 -9.37 3.31
CA PRO A 120 -6.06 -8.35 3.13
C PRO A 120 -6.97 -8.21 4.35
N LYS A 121 -6.95 -9.19 5.26
CA LYS A 121 -7.74 -9.19 6.49
C LYS A 121 -6.99 -9.87 7.63
N SER A 122 -5.91 -9.24 8.07
CA SER A 122 -5.05 -9.77 9.14
C SER A 122 -5.78 -10.03 10.48
N ILE A 123 -6.84 -9.28 10.78
CA ILE A 123 -7.66 -9.48 11.98
C ILE A 123 -9.16 -9.55 11.61
N PRO A 124 -9.89 -10.59 12.03
CA PRO A 124 -11.31 -10.73 11.74
C PRO A 124 -12.15 -9.71 12.53
N GLY A 125 -13.39 -9.49 12.08
CA GLY A 125 -14.33 -8.57 12.72
C GLY A 125 -14.18 -7.12 12.25
N ASN A 126 -14.50 -6.19 13.15
CA ASN A 126 -14.62 -4.75 12.84
C ASN A 126 -13.28 -4.00 12.88
N TRP A 127 -12.27 -4.58 12.23
CA TRP A 127 -10.94 -3.99 12.02
C TRP A 127 -10.74 -3.75 10.54
N ASN A 128 -10.00 -2.71 10.16
CA ASN A 128 -9.77 -2.37 8.77
C ASN A 128 -9.06 -3.53 8.02
N GLY A 129 -9.36 -3.69 6.73
CA GLY A 129 -8.59 -4.57 5.86
C GLY A 129 -7.36 -3.84 5.30
N SER A 130 -6.47 -4.58 4.65
CA SER A 130 -5.31 -4.02 3.94
C SER A 130 -5.53 -4.11 2.43
N GLY A 131 -5.52 -2.96 1.77
CA GLY A 131 -5.67 -2.83 0.33
C GLY A 131 -4.36 -2.67 -0.43
N HIS A 132 -4.50 -2.68 -1.76
CA HIS A 132 -3.44 -2.23 -2.67
C HIS A 132 -3.99 -1.32 -3.77
N HIS A 133 -4.47 -0.13 -3.39
CA HIS A 133 -5.10 0.78 -4.35
C HIS A 133 -4.16 1.12 -5.50
N THR A 134 -4.66 1.00 -6.73
CA THR A 134 -3.89 1.27 -7.95
C THR A 134 -4.46 2.45 -8.70
N ASN A 135 -3.76 3.58 -8.59
CA ASN A 135 -3.99 4.76 -9.39
C ASN A 135 -3.44 4.52 -10.81
N PHE A 136 -4.18 4.93 -11.85
CA PHE A 136 -3.80 4.70 -13.24
C PHE A 136 -4.15 5.90 -14.13
N SER A 137 -3.25 6.22 -15.07
CA SER A 137 -3.54 7.17 -16.15
C SER A 137 -2.77 6.85 -17.42
N THR A 138 -3.30 7.22 -18.58
CA THR A 138 -2.54 7.29 -19.84
C THR A 138 -2.25 8.76 -20.19
N LYS A 139 -1.51 9.03 -21.26
CA LYS A 139 -1.30 10.40 -21.77
C LYS A 139 -2.63 11.12 -22.02
N ALA A 140 -3.58 10.46 -22.68
CA ALA A 140 -4.89 11.03 -23.01
C ALA A 140 -5.72 11.37 -21.76
N LEU A 141 -5.62 10.59 -20.68
CA LEU A 141 -6.31 10.87 -19.42
C LEU A 141 -5.75 12.10 -18.70
N LYS A 142 -4.46 12.41 -18.92
CA LYS A 142 -3.77 13.55 -18.27
C LYS A 142 -3.94 14.88 -19.04
N GLU A 143 -4.38 14.83 -20.29
CA GLU A 143 -4.54 16.01 -21.14
C GLU A 143 -5.88 16.72 -20.90
N LYS A 144 -6.05 17.91 -21.49
CA LYS A 144 -7.30 18.68 -21.42
C LYS A 144 -8.47 17.82 -21.91
N ASN A 145 -9.58 17.83 -21.16
CA ASN A 145 -10.76 16.97 -21.39
C ASN A 145 -10.52 15.47 -21.14
N GLY A 146 -9.47 15.11 -20.40
CA GLY A 146 -9.13 13.72 -20.05
C GLY A 146 -10.18 12.94 -19.25
N LEU A 147 -11.13 13.65 -18.61
CA LEU A 147 -12.25 13.04 -17.89
C LEU A 147 -13.09 12.12 -18.78
N LYS A 148 -13.32 12.50 -20.04
CA LYS A 148 -14.02 11.66 -21.02
C LYS A 148 -13.36 10.27 -21.15
N TYR A 149 -12.03 10.25 -21.28
CA TYR A 149 -11.28 9.00 -21.40
C TYR A 149 -11.23 8.22 -20.07
N THR A 150 -11.37 8.91 -18.95
CA THR A 150 -11.47 8.29 -17.62
C THR A 150 -12.79 7.53 -17.49
N GLU A 151 -13.90 8.16 -17.88
CA GLU A 151 -15.23 7.53 -17.90
C GLU A 151 -15.27 6.33 -18.85
N GLU A 152 -14.69 6.46 -20.06
CA GLU A 152 -14.55 5.34 -21.01
C GLU A 152 -13.71 4.19 -20.45
N ALA A 153 -12.69 4.47 -19.63
CA ALA A 153 -11.87 3.44 -19.00
C ALA A 153 -12.66 2.71 -17.89
N ILE A 154 -13.39 3.45 -17.05
CA ILE A 154 -14.25 2.89 -16.00
C ILE A 154 -15.34 2.00 -16.61
N GLU A 155 -15.95 2.42 -17.71
CA GLU A 155 -16.97 1.63 -18.42
C GLU A 155 -16.42 0.33 -19.04
N LYS A 156 -15.12 0.26 -19.31
CA LYS A 156 -14.46 -0.99 -19.72
C LYS A 156 -14.16 -1.88 -18.51
N LEU A 157 -13.73 -1.29 -17.40
CA LEU A 157 -13.49 -2.01 -16.14
C LEU A 157 -14.78 -2.66 -15.61
N SER A 158 -15.92 -1.96 -15.69
CA SER A 158 -17.22 -2.46 -15.23
C SER A 158 -17.62 -3.79 -15.90
N LYS A 159 -17.27 -3.96 -17.19
CA LYS A 159 -17.55 -5.16 -17.99
C LYS A 159 -16.62 -6.34 -17.71
N ARG A 160 -15.55 -6.12 -16.95
CA ARG A 160 -14.50 -7.11 -16.68
C ARG A 160 -14.28 -7.32 -15.18
N HIS A 161 -15.22 -6.88 -14.34
CA HIS A 161 -15.08 -6.90 -12.88
C HIS A 161 -14.62 -8.26 -12.33
N GLN A 162 -15.32 -9.35 -12.67
CA GLN A 162 -14.96 -10.70 -12.19
C GLN A 162 -13.56 -11.15 -12.62
N TYR A 163 -13.18 -10.84 -13.86
CA TYR A 163 -11.84 -11.13 -14.36
C TYR A 163 -10.76 -10.38 -13.56
N HIS A 164 -11.03 -9.13 -13.19
CA HIS A 164 -10.10 -8.34 -12.40
C HIS A 164 -10.01 -8.82 -10.95
N ILE A 165 -11.14 -9.16 -10.31
CA ILE A 165 -11.14 -9.72 -8.94
C ILE A 165 -10.27 -10.97 -8.85
N GLN A 166 -10.35 -11.87 -9.83
CA GLN A 166 -9.51 -13.09 -9.90
C GLN A 166 -8.01 -12.81 -10.05
N ALA A 167 -7.61 -11.61 -10.46
CA ALA A 167 -6.23 -11.22 -10.65
C ALA A 167 -5.73 -10.23 -9.58
N TYR A 168 -6.58 -9.82 -8.63
CA TYR A 168 -6.27 -8.84 -7.60
C TYR A 168 -5.73 -9.46 -6.30
N ASP A 169 -5.71 -10.79 -6.23
CA ASP A 169 -5.08 -11.56 -5.16
C ASP A 169 -4.47 -12.85 -5.74
N ILE A 170 -3.62 -13.56 -4.98
CA ILE A 170 -3.05 -14.88 -5.35
C ILE A 170 -3.89 -16.01 -4.74
#